data_AF-A0A067BQ28-F1
#
_entry.id   AF-A0A067BQ28-F1
#
_cell.length_a   1.000
_cell.length_b   1.000
_cell.length_c   1.000
_cell.angle_alpha   90.00
_cell.angle_beta   90.00
_cell.angle_gamma   90.00
#
_symmetry.space_group_name_H-M   'P 1'
#
loop_
_entity.id
_entity.type
_entity.pdbx_description
1 polymer ?
#
loop_
_entity_poly.entity_id
_entity_poly.type
_entity_poly.pdbx_seq_one_letter_code
_entity_poly.pdbx_strand_id
1 'polypeptide(L)'
;MVSASTPPSSGQYLARWDASDATLSSVAYLLLASAFYSMSVCTSDLLAAIPFSGGAFGLARVAVSFYGGFLVAVAECFEYVLCTADAVQSLGATLALMWLAPFRPITYLALYVLLTHVHLAGGPSVWKSYIVLAATTILGLVVYLGSSVPQLELRPLRTKSMWSSGLELAALLPSQMRLFMGLECLNLCGQDVDDPQIALPLVQRQAMRIE
;
A
#
# COMPACT_ATOMS: atom_id res chain seq x y z
N MET A 1 26.32 -2.38 6.34
CA MET A 1 27.00 -1.22 5.73
C MET A 1 26.25 -0.88 4.45
N VAL A 2 25.39 0.14 4.52
CA VAL A 2 24.58 0.60 3.38
C VAL A 2 25.52 1.40 2.47
N SER A 3 25.85 0.84 1.30
CA SER A 3 26.67 1.50 0.30
C SER A 3 25.96 2.75 -0.21
N ALA A 4 26.59 3.91 0.00
CA ALA A 4 26.19 5.18 -0.57
C ALA A 4 26.47 5.17 -2.08
N SER A 5 25.42 5.19 -2.90
CA SER A 5 25.56 5.56 -4.31
C SER A 5 24.20 5.99 -4.87
N THR A 6 24.18 7.23 -5.37
CA THR A 6 23.09 7.98 -6.02
C THR A 6 21.97 8.52 -5.10
N PRO A 7 21.61 9.81 -5.21
CA PRO A 7 20.40 10.31 -4.56
C PRO A 7 19.22 9.50 -5.11
N PRO A 8 18.28 9.04 -4.26
CA PRO A 8 17.17 8.27 -4.75
C PRO A 8 16.39 9.12 -5.75
N SER A 9 16.17 8.60 -6.96
CA SER A 9 15.17 9.19 -7.85
C SER A 9 13.82 9.17 -7.13
N SER A 10 12.94 10.13 -7.41
CA SER A 10 11.68 10.34 -6.67
C SER A 10 10.82 9.07 -6.50
N GLY A 11 10.90 8.11 -7.43
CA GLY A 11 10.20 6.82 -7.35
C GLY A 11 10.77 5.83 -6.31
N GLN A 12 12.06 5.92 -5.96
CA GLN A 12 12.71 5.00 -5.02
C GLN A 12 12.28 5.21 -3.55
N TYR A 13 11.61 6.33 -3.26
CA TYR A 13 11.04 6.60 -1.95
C TYR A 13 9.75 5.80 -1.70
N LEU A 14 9.01 5.44 -2.75
CA LEU A 14 7.73 4.72 -2.63
C LEU A 14 7.93 3.20 -2.61
N ALA A 15 8.70 2.67 -3.55
CA ALA A 15 9.12 1.28 -3.57
C ALA A 15 10.59 1.24 -3.97
N ARG A 16 11.38 0.39 -3.30
CA ARG A 16 12.79 0.23 -3.64
C ARG A 16 12.87 -0.48 -4.99
N TRP A 17 12.96 0.30 -6.06
CA TRP A 17 13.21 -0.18 -7.41
C TRP A 17 14.61 0.25 -7.84
N ASP A 18 15.52 -0.71 -7.96
CA ASP A 18 16.87 -0.44 -8.44
C ASP A 18 16.96 -0.74 -9.95
N ALA A 19 17.44 0.23 -10.71
CA ALA A 19 17.65 0.09 -12.15
C ALA A 19 18.74 -0.97 -12.45
N SER A 20 19.65 -1.26 -11.51
CA SER A 20 20.68 -2.28 -11.71
C SER A 20 20.16 -3.72 -11.60
N ASP A 21 19.03 -3.94 -10.90
CA ASP A 21 18.43 -5.26 -10.61
C ASP A 21 16.94 -5.30 -11.03
N ALA A 22 16.64 -4.75 -12.21
CA ALA A 22 15.29 -4.64 -12.74
C ALA A 22 14.59 -6.01 -12.94
N THR A 23 15.34 -7.08 -13.20
CA THR A 23 14.78 -8.43 -13.34
C THR A 23 14.29 -9.01 -12.02
N LEU A 24 15.07 -8.89 -10.95
CA LEU A 24 14.69 -9.38 -9.63
C LEU A 24 13.51 -8.59 -9.05
N SER A 25 13.50 -7.27 -9.26
CA SER A 25 12.41 -6.40 -8.84
C SER A 25 11.10 -6.74 -9.57
N SER A 26 11.17 -6.99 -10.88
CA SER A 26 10.02 -7.45 -11.69
C SER A 26 9.49 -8.80 -11.22
N VAL A 27 10.37 -9.76 -10.91
CA VAL A 27 9.96 -11.07 -10.40
C VAL A 27 9.30 -10.95 -9.03
N ALA A 28 9.87 -10.15 -8.13
CA ALA A 28 9.27 -9.89 -6.81
C ALA A 28 7.88 -9.26 -6.93
N TYR A 29 7.74 -8.25 -7.80
CA TYR A 29 6.48 -7.59 -8.08
C TYR A 29 5.44 -8.56 -8.64
N LEU A 30 5.79 -9.38 -9.64
CA LEU A 30 4.87 -10.35 -10.23
C LEU A 30 4.44 -11.44 -9.24
N LEU A 31 5.37 -11.91 -8.40
CA LEU A 31 5.07 -12.88 -7.34
C LEU A 31 4.07 -12.28 -6.35
N LEU A 32 4.33 -11.07 -5.84
CA LEU A 32 3.41 -10.39 -4.92
C LEU A 32 2.07 -10.09 -5.58
N ALA A 33 2.06 -9.58 -6.81
CA ALA A 33 0.84 -9.31 -7.57
C ALA A 33 -0.03 -10.58 -7.69
N SER A 34 0.58 -11.73 -8.02
CA SER A 34 -0.15 -13.00 -8.11
C SER A 34 -0.70 -13.47 -6.76
N ALA A 35 0.06 -13.29 -5.67
CA ALA A 35 -0.35 -13.67 -4.33
C ALA A 35 -1.51 -12.79 -3.83
N PHE A 36 -1.40 -11.46 -4.00
CA PHE A 36 -2.44 -10.50 -3.62
C PHE A 36 -3.68 -10.63 -4.50
N TYR A 37 -3.52 -10.93 -5.80
CA TYR A 37 -4.65 -11.24 -6.68
C TYR A 37 -5.40 -12.48 -6.21
N SER A 38 -4.69 -13.58 -5.94
CA SER A 38 -5.30 -14.81 -5.42
C SER A 38 -5.99 -14.58 -4.06
N MET A 39 -5.36 -13.82 -3.16
CA MET A 39 -5.94 -13.47 -1.87
C MET A 39 -7.23 -12.68 -2.05
N SER A 40 -7.20 -11.66 -2.90
CA SER A 40 -8.33 -10.76 -3.12
C SER A 40 -9.52 -11.45 -3.79
N VAL A 41 -9.27 -12.37 -4.73
CA VAL A 41 -10.35 -13.19 -5.33
C VAL A 41 -10.99 -14.07 -4.25
N CYS A 42 -10.17 -14.73 -3.42
CA CYS A 42 -10.67 -15.56 -2.32
C CYS A 42 -11.47 -14.75 -1.29
N THR A 43 -11.00 -13.56 -0.91
CA THR A 43 -11.73 -12.69 0.01
C THR A 43 -13.03 -12.17 -0.60
N SER A 44 -13.08 -11.91 -1.91
CA SER A 44 -14.32 -11.47 -2.56
C SER A 44 -15.42 -12.53 -2.47
N ASP A 45 -15.08 -13.81 -2.68
CA ASP A 45 -16.04 -14.91 -2.57
C ASP A 45 -16.48 -15.12 -1.11
N LEU A 46 -15.56 -14.92 -0.16
CA LEU A 46 -15.86 -14.96 1.28
C LEU A 46 -16.80 -13.83 1.72
N LEU A 47 -16.60 -12.60 1.24
CA LEU A 47 -17.46 -11.46 1.55
C LEU A 47 -18.89 -11.65 1.02
N ALA A 48 -19.02 -12.27 -0.15
CA ALA A 48 -20.33 -12.60 -0.72
C ALA A 48 -21.07 -13.62 0.17
N ALA A 49 -20.36 -14.59 0.74
CA ALA A 49 -20.95 -15.60 1.61
C ALA A 49 -21.26 -15.08 3.02
N ILE A 50 -20.41 -14.22 3.58
CA ILE A 50 -20.51 -13.74 4.96
C ILE A 50 -20.26 -12.22 4.98
N PRO A 51 -21.31 -11.39 4.91
CA PRO A 51 -21.17 -9.94 5.01
C PRO A 51 -20.90 -9.54 6.46
N PHE A 52 -19.64 -9.50 6.84
CA PHE A 52 -19.25 -9.14 8.19
C PHE A 52 -18.14 -8.09 8.19
N SER A 53 -18.38 -6.99 8.89
CA SER A 53 -17.48 -5.83 9.00
C SER A 53 -16.33 -6.03 10.00
N GLY A 54 -15.93 -7.28 10.25
CA GLY A 54 -14.93 -7.62 11.26
C GLY A 54 -13.55 -7.94 10.72
N GLY A 55 -13.28 -7.63 9.45
CA GLY A 55 -11.95 -7.75 8.85
C GLY A 55 -11.38 -9.16 8.90
N ALA A 56 -10.04 -9.25 8.87
CA ALA A 56 -9.33 -10.53 8.91
C ALA A 56 -9.53 -11.25 10.26
N PHE A 57 -9.65 -10.49 11.36
CA PHE A 57 -9.97 -11.02 12.69
C PHE A 57 -11.25 -11.88 12.71
N GLY A 58 -12.35 -11.37 12.16
CA GLY A 58 -13.64 -12.08 12.16
C GLY A 58 -13.55 -13.44 11.45
N LEU A 59 -12.86 -13.47 10.31
CA LEU A 59 -12.62 -14.69 9.54
C LEU A 59 -11.72 -15.68 10.31
N ALA A 60 -10.63 -15.20 10.89
CA ALA A 60 -9.69 -16.04 11.64
C ALA A 60 -10.33 -16.68 12.88
N ARG A 61 -11.28 -15.99 13.53
CA ARG A 61 -12.02 -16.52 14.69
C ARG A 61 -12.91 -17.71 14.34
N VAL A 62 -13.47 -17.74 13.13
CA VAL A 62 -14.33 -18.82 12.64
C VAL A 62 -13.49 -19.97 12.07
N ALA A 63 -12.39 -19.66 11.38
CA ALA A 63 -11.59 -20.66 10.66
C ALA A 63 -10.57 -21.42 11.52
N VAL A 64 -9.86 -20.73 12.44
CA VAL A 64 -8.70 -21.31 13.14
C VAL A 64 -9.04 -21.69 14.58
N SER A 65 -9.32 -20.69 15.43
CA SER A 65 -9.70 -20.85 16.84
C SER A 65 -9.86 -19.49 17.53
N PHE A 66 -10.17 -19.49 18.83
CA PHE A 66 -10.13 -18.29 19.67
C PHE A 66 -8.75 -17.64 19.72
N TYR A 67 -7.72 -18.42 20.04
CA TYR A 67 -6.35 -17.92 20.15
C TYR A 67 -5.79 -17.50 18.79
N GLY A 68 -6.07 -18.26 17.72
CA GLY A 68 -5.66 -17.91 16.36
C GLY A 68 -6.26 -16.58 15.91
N GLY A 69 -7.57 -16.38 16.13
CA GLY A 69 -8.21 -15.11 15.81
C GLY A 69 -7.64 -13.95 16.62
N PHE A 70 -7.39 -14.12 17.92
CA PHE A 70 -6.78 -13.08 18.75
C PHE A 70 -5.40 -12.63 18.22
N LEU A 71 -4.53 -13.58 17.85
CA LEU A 71 -3.22 -13.26 17.28
C LEU A 71 -3.33 -12.49 15.95
N VAL A 72 -4.30 -12.86 15.10
CA VAL A 72 -4.56 -12.14 13.85
C VAL A 72 -5.03 -10.71 14.13
N ALA A 73 -5.94 -10.49 15.08
CA ALA A 73 -6.35 -9.13 15.45
C ALA A 73 -5.18 -8.26 15.96
N VAL A 74 -4.29 -8.84 16.77
CA VAL A 74 -3.10 -8.13 17.26
C VAL A 74 -2.18 -7.77 16.09
N ALA A 75 -1.95 -8.70 15.16
CA ALA A 75 -1.14 -8.45 13.98
C ALA A 75 -1.76 -7.36 13.08
N GLU A 76 -3.05 -7.43 12.80
CA GLU A 76 -3.82 -6.46 12.01
C GLU A 76 -3.77 -5.06 12.64
N CYS A 77 -3.90 -4.96 13.98
CA CYS A 77 -3.75 -3.70 14.69
C CYS A 77 -2.35 -3.09 14.53
N PHE A 78 -1.30 -3.90 14.68
CA PHE A 78 0.08 -3.44 14.46
C PHE A 78 0.32 -3.01 13.02
N GLU A 79 -0.19 -3.77 12.06
CA GLU A 79 -0.12 -3.42 10.64
C GLU A 79 -0.70 -2.04 10.39
N TYR A 80 -1.93 -1.76 10.82
CA TYR A 80 -2.54 -0.44 10.59
C TYR A 80 -1.79 0.72 11.28
N VAL A 81 -1.27 0.51 12.49
CA VAL A 81 -0.45 1.52 13.18
C VAL A 81 0.86 1.79 12.41
N LEU A 82 1.51 0.74 11.91
CA LEU A 82 2.75 0.89 11.14
C LEU A 82 2.49 1.52 9.76
N CYS A 83 1.39 1.17 9.11
CA CYS A 83 0.98 1.74 7.82
C CYS A 83 0.72 3.25 7.94
N THR A 84 -0.01 3.66 8.97
CA THR A 84 -0.29 5.08 9.21
C THR A 84 1.00 5.86 9.52
N ALA A 85 1.91 5.29 10.30
CA ALA A 85 3.21 5.88 10.57
C ALA A 85 4.08 6.03 9.30
N ASP A 86 4.15 4.99 8.46
CA ASP A 86 4.92 5.00 7.20
C ASP A 86 4.35 6.01 6.19
N ALA A 87 3.01 6.11 6.10
CA ALA A 87 2.34 7.08 5.24
C ALA A 87 2.64 8.53 5.66
N VAL A 88 2.56 8.85 6.96
CA VAL A 88 2.87 10.19 7.48
C VAL A 88 4.34 10.52 7.29
N GLN A 89 5.25 9.57 7.50
CA GLN A 89 6.67 9.79 7.28
C GLN A 89 7.00 10.02 5.80
N SER A 90 6.36 9.28 4.90
CA SER A 90 6.55 9.43 3.45
C SER A 90 6.04 10.77 2.95
N LEU A 91 4.82 11.17 3.36
CA LEU A 91 4.25 12.49 3.02
C LEU A 91 5.03 13.64 3.66
N GLY A 92 5.48 13.46 4.89
CA GLY A 92 6.33 14.42 5.56
C GLY A 92 7.65 14.64 4.81
N ALA A 93 8.31 13.56 4.41
CA ALA A 93 9.58 13.62 3.71
C ALA A 93 9.46 14.38 2.38
N THR A 94 8.38 14.17 1.62
CA THR A 94 8.15 14.88 0.36
C THR A 94 7.88 16.37 0.59
N LEU A 95 7.07 16.73 1.60
CA LEU A 95 6.80 18.13 1.94
C LEU A 95 8.03 18.87 2.48
N ALA A 96 8.87 18.19 3.25
CA ALA A 96 10.12 18.74 3.77
C ALA A 96 11.13 19.08 2.65
N LEU A 97 11.11 18.34 1.54
CA LEU A 97 11.92 18.64 0.35
C LEU A 97 11.46 19.91 -0.37
N MET A 98 10.17 20.26 -0.29
CA MET A 98 9.60 21.40 -1.02
C MET A 98 9.68 22.71 -0.23
N TRP A 99 9.34 22.72 1.07
CA TRP A 99 9.14 23.98 1.82
C TRP A 99 9.77 24.08 3.22
N LEU A 100 10.13 22.99 3.90
CA LEU A 100 10.50 23.03 5.34
C LEU A 100 11.77 22.24 5.70
N ALA A 101 12.85 22.43 4.94
CA ALA A 101 14.13 21.76 5.19
C ALA A 101 14.66 21.81 6.65
N PRO A 102 14.51 22.92 7.43
CA PRO A 102 15.06 22.99 8.79
C PRO A 102 14.14 22.48 9.92
N PHE A 103 12.84 22.23 9.67
CA PHE A 103 11.87 21.86 10.73
C PHE A 103 11.19 20.49 10.52
N ARG A 104 11.97 19.49 10.07
CA ARG A 104 11.47 18.14 9.72
C ARG A 104 10.62 17.43 10.80
N PRO A 105 11.02 17.35 12.08
CA PRO A 105 10.22 16.61 13.07
C PRO A 105 8.89 17.31 13.38
N ILE A 106 8.87 18.65 13.37
CA ILE A 106 7.67 19.44 13.64
C ILE A 106 6.66 19.29 12.49
N THR A 107 7.15 19.26 11.24
CA THR A 107 6.27 19.02 10.10
C THR A 107 5.58 17.67 10.15
N TYR A 108 6.27 16.62 10.59
CA TYR A 108 5.68 15.28 10.69
C TYR A 108 4.62 15.22 11.77
N LEU A 109 4.88 15.83 12.93
CA LEU A 109 3.92 15.89 14.02
C LEU A 109 2.70 16.73 13.64
N ALA A 110 2.89 17.87 12.97
CA ALA A 110 1.79 18.70 12.50
C ALA A 110 0.91 17.97 11.46
N LEU A 111 1.53 17.26 10.51
CA LEU A 111 0.81 16.43 9.53
C LEU A 111 0.04 15.30 10.21
N TYR A 112 0.65 14.60 11.16
CA TYR A 112 -0.01 13.54 11.92
C TYR A 112 -1.26 14.06 12.61
N VAL A 113 -1.13 15.12 13.41
CA VAL A 113 -2.25 15.72 14.15
C VAL A 113 -3.36 16.18 13.20
N LEU A 114 -3.01 16.82 12.09
CA LEU A 114 -3.98 17.31 11.11
C LEU A 114 -4.76 16.17 10.46
N LEU A 115 -4.06 15.14 9.97
CA LEU A 115 -4.68 13.98 9.34
C LEU A 115 -5.57 13.21 10.33
N THR A 116 -5.10 13.00 11.56
CA THR A 116 -5.89 12.37 12.62
C THR A 116 -7.14 13.20 12.95
N HIS A 117 -7.04 14.53 12.98
CA HIS A 117 -8.19 15.40 13.27
C HIS A 117 -9.26 15.33 12.17
N VAL A 118 -8.84 15.32 10.90
CA VAL A 118 -9.76 15.12 9.76
C VAL A 118 -10.42 13.75 9.84
N HIS A 119 -9.69 12.71 10.21
CA HIS A 119 -10.23 11.35 10.34
C HIS A 119 -11.23 11.23 11.50
N LEU A 120 -10.95 11.87 12.64
CA LEU A 120 -11.83 11.92 13.82
C LEU A 120 -13.15 12.67 13.57
N ALA A 121 -13.19 13.60 12.60
CA ALA A 121 -14.39 14.35 12.28
C ALA A 121 -15.57 13.46 11.84
N GLY A 122 -15.27 12.26 11.33
CA GLY A 122 -16.26 11.23 11.01
C GLY A 122 -17.29 11.63 9.94
N GLY A 123 -18.17 10.67 9.62
CA GLY A 123 -19.33 10.90 8.76
C GLY A 123 -19.00 11.20 7.28
N PRO A 124 -19.89 11.90 6.56
CA PRO A 124 -19.77 12.08 5.11
C PRO A 124 -18.62 12.99 4.69
N SER A 125 -18.06 13.78 5.62
CA SER A 125 -16.91 14.65 5.36
C SER A 125 -15.63 13.84 5.11
N VAL A 126 -15.45 12.74 5.85
CA VAL A 126 -14.28 11.85 5.72
C VAL A 126 -14.25 11.18 4.34
N TRP A 127 -15.39 10.70 3.85
CA TRP A 127 -15.49 10.11 2.52
C TRP A 127 -15.12 11.09 1.40
N LYS A 128 -15.56 12.36 1.50
CA LYS A 128 -15.16 13.40 0.55
C LYS A 128 -13.65 13.65 0.61
N SER A 129 -13.05 13.62 1.80
CA SER A 129 -11.60 13.78 1.95
C SER A 129 -10.82 12.64 1.27
N TYR A 130 -11.30 11.40 1.33
CA TYR A 130 -10.69 10.27 0.61
C TYR A 130 -10.77 10.43 -0.90
N ILE A 131 -11.89 10.92 -1.44
CA ILE A 131 -12.03 11.19 -2.88
C ILE A 131 -11.04 12.27 -3.32
N VAL A 132 -10.92 13.36 -2.55
CA VAL A 132 -9.96 14.43 -2.85
C VAL A 132 -8.52 13.91 -2.80
N LEU A 133 -8.21 13.09 -1.80
CA LEU A 133 -6.88 12.47 -1.67
C LEU A 133 -6.58 11.54 -2.85
N ALA A 134 -7.52 10.68 -3.24
CA ALA A 134 -7.38 9.79 -4.38
C ALA A 134 -7.22 10.55 -5.71
N ALA A 135 -7.99 11.62 -5.92
CA ALA A 135 -7.83 12.48 -7.09
C ALA A 135 -6.45 13.15 -7.13
N THR A 136 -5.96 13.60 -5.97
CA THR A 136 -4.64 14.24 -5.83
C THR A 136 -3.51 13.26 -6.12
N THR A 137 -3.61 12.01 -5.65
CA THR A 137 -2.59 10.98 -5.90
C THR A 137 -2.57 10.56 -7.37
N ILE A 138 -3.74 10.38 -8.00
CA ILE A 138 -3.84 10.10 -9.44
C ILE A 138 -3.23 11.25 -10.26
N LEU A 139 -3.53 12.51 -9.92
CA LEU A 139 -2.95 13.67 -10.59
C LEU A 139 -1.42 13.69 -10.44
N GLY A 140 -0.91 13.43 -9.23
CA GLY A 140 0.53 13.32 -8.97
C GLY A 140 1.19 12.22 -9.80
N LEU A 141 0.52 11.07 -9.96
CA LEU A 141 0.99 9.97 -10.79
C LEU A 141 1.05 10.36 -12.27
N VAL A 142 0.02 11.04 -12.80
CA VAL A 142 0.00 11.51 -14.20
C VAL A 142 1.12 12.52 -14.45
N VAL A 143 1.33 13.46 -13.53
CA VAL A 143 2.44 14.42 -13.63
C VAL A 143 3.79 13.72 -13.58
N TYR A 144 3.96 12.74 -12.68
CA TYR A 144 5.16 11.93 -12.58
C TYR A 144 5.45 11.19 -13.89
N LEU A 145 4.45 10.50 -14.46
CA LEU A 145 4.58 9.81 -15.74
C LEU A 145 4.95 10.79 -16.86
N GLY A 146 4.24 11.91 -16.98
CA GLY A 146 4.53 12.94 -17.99
C GLY A 146 5.94 13.51 -17.89
N SER A 147 6.44 13.73 -16.66
CA SER A 147 7.80 14.24 -16.42
C SER A 147 8.90 13.19 -16.62
N SER A 148 8.58 11.90 -16.43
CA SER A 148 9.56 10.80 -16.52
C SER A 148 9.80 10.34 -17.96
N VAL A 149 8.79 10.43 -18.83
CA VAL A 149 8.89 10.06 -20.26
C VAL A 149 10.08 10.72 -21.00
N PRO A 150 10.33 12.03 -20.90
CA PRO A 150 11.45 12.66 -21.59
C PRO A 150 12.83 12.29 -21.04
N GLN A 151 12.91 11.67 -19.86
CA GLN A 151 14.16 11.28 -19.18
C GLN A 151 14.51 9.79 -19.35
N LEU A 152 13.76 9.07 -20.19
CA LEU A 152 13.97 7.65 -20.45
C LEU A 152 15.30 7.40 -21.18
N GLU A 153 16.36 7.11 -20.44
CA GLU A 153 17.56 6.47 -20.97
C GLU A 153 17.33 4.95 -21.10
N LEU A 154 17.28 4.44 -22.33
CA LEU A 154 17.22 3.00 -22.60
C LEU A 154 18.59 2.35 -22.28
N ARG A 155 18.82 2.04 -21.00
CA ARG A 155 19.99 1.27 -20.58
C ARG A 155 19.73 -0.23 -20.77
N PRO A 156 20.73 -1.00 -21.21
CA PRO A 156 20.60 -2.45 -21.29
C PRO A 156 20.34 -3.00 -19.89
N LEU A 157 19.28 -3.79 -19.76
CA LEU A 157 18.90 -4.45 -18.51
C LEU A 157 20.03 -5.41 -18.11
N ARG A 158 20.68 -5.13 -16.98
CA ARG A 158 21.68 -6.04 -16.43
C ARG A 158 20.94 -7.21 -15.78
N THR A 159 21.15 -8.41 -16.29
CA THR A 159 20.59 -9.65 -15.75
C THR A 159 21.57 -10.22 -14.71
N LYS A 160 21.20 -10.17 -13.43
CA LYS A 160 21.84 -11.03 -12.42
C LYS A 160 21.26 -12.44 -12.51
N SER A 161 22.09 -13.45 -12.21
CA SER A 161 21.65 -14.83 -12.10
C SER A 161 20.56 -14.95 -11.03
N MET A 162 19.39 -15.45 -11.44
CA MET A 162 18.21 -15.63 -10.59
C MET A 162 18.48 -16.56 -9.39
N TRP A 163 19.45 -17.47 -9.52
CA TRP A 163 19.72 -18.53 -8.55
C TRP A 163 20.68 -18.13 -7.41
N SER A 164 21.45 -17.05 -7.57
CA SER A 164 22.43 -16.61 -6.55
C SER A 164 21.87 -15.62 -5.52
N SER A 165 20.61 -15.19 -5.66
CA SER A 165 20.08 -13.98 -5.00
C SER A 165 18.78 -14.18 -4.22
N GLY A 166 18.47 -15.39 -3.74
CA GLY A 166 17.24 -15.65 -2.98
C GLY A 166 17.07 -14.76 -1.73
N LEU A 167 18.18 -14.43 -1.06
CA LEU A 167 18.19 -13.53 0.11
C LEU A 167 18.00 -12.06 -0.30
N GLU A 168 18.49 -11.67 -1.47
CA GLU A 168 18.22 -10.34 -2.05
C GLU A 168 16.75 -10.21 -2.46
N LEU A 169 16.15 -11.27 -3.02
CA LEU A 169 14.73 -11.34 -3.33
C LEU A 169 13.90 -11.16 -2.05
N ALA A 170 14.19 -11.94 -1.00
CA ALA A 170 13.49 -11.84 0.28
C ALA A 170 13.60 -10.44 0.90
N ALA A 171 14.72 -9.75 0.74
CA ALA A 171 14.90 -8.37 1.21
C ALA A 171 14.12 -7.32 0.39
N LEU A 172 13.79 -7.61 -0.87
CA LEU A 172 13.02 -6.73 -1.74
C LEU A 172 11.51 -6.85 -1.52
N LEU A 173 11.01 -8.05 -1.17
CA LEU A 173 9.58 -8.31 -1.00
C LEU A 173 8.85 -7.29 -0.10
N PRO A 174 9.34 -6.96 1.12
CA PRO A 174 8.64 -6.01 2.00
C PRO A 174 8.46 -4.63 1.38
N SER A 175 9.46 -4.18 0.60
CA SER A 175 9.41 -2.87 -0.05
C SER A 175 8.40 -2.81 -1.21
N GLN A 176 8.20 -3.93 -1.90
CA GLN A 176 7.26 -4.06 -3.01
C GLN A 176 5.84 -4.33 -2.52
N MET A 177 5.69 -5.01 -1.38
CA MET A 177 4.39 -5.28 -0.74
C MET A 177 3.60 -4.00 -0.46
N ARG A 178 4.29 -2.89 -0.13
CA ARG A 178 3.67 -1.58 0.08
C ARG A 178 2.76 -1.13 -1.07
N LEU A 179 3.06 -1.55 -2.30
CA LEU A 179 2.26 -1.19 -3.49
C LEU A 179 0.88 -1.85 -3.53
N PHE A 180 0.70 -2.98 -2.83
CA PHE A 180 -0.52 -3.78 -2.85
C PHE A 180 -1.36 -3.65 -1.58
N MET A 181 -0.80 -3.00 -0.56
CA MET A 181 -1.40 -2.82 0.76
C MET A 181 -2.61 -1.89 0.71
N GLY A 182 -3.66 -2.21 1.46
CA GLY A 182 -4.89 -1.43 1.57
C GLY A 182 -6.10 -2.02 0.85
N LEU A 183 -5.94 -3.03 0.00
CA LEU A 183 -7.07 -3.74 -0.64
C LEU A 183 -7.91 -4.50 0.38
N GLU A 184 -7.29 -5.00 1.44
CA GLU A 184 -7.91 -5.70 2.56
C GLU A 184 -8.82 -4.81 3.43
N CYS A 185 -8.61 -3.49 3.41
CA CYS A 185 -9.41 -2.54 4.18
C CYS A 185 -10.85 -2.44 3.69
N LEU A 186 -11.15 -2.85 2.46
CA LEU A 186 -12.52 -2.91 1.92
C LEU A 186 -13.44 -3.77 2.78
N ASN A 187 -12.91 -4.81 3.42
CA ASN A 187 -13.67 -5.72 4.28
C ASN A 187 -14.15 -5.06 5.58
N LEU A 188 -13.53 -3.94 5.98
CA LEU A 188 -13.93 -3.17 7.16
C LEU A 188 -15.08 -2.21 6.88
N CYS A 189 -15.36 -1.91 5.61
CA CYS A 189 -16.41 -0.97 5.22
C CYS A 189 -17.81 -1.60 5.13
N GLY A 190 -17.97 -2.86 5.56
CA GLY A 190 -19.23 -3.60 5.38
C GLY A 190 -20.44 -2.98 6.12
N GLN A 191 -20.21 -2.17 7.15
CA GLN A 191 -21.25 -1.42 7.85
C GLN A 191 -21.62 -0.08 7.19
N ASP A 192 -20.74 0.45 6.34
CA ASP A 192 -20.90 1.77 5.70
C ASP A 192 -21.42 1.68 4.26
N VAL A 193 -21.66 0.47 3.76
CA VAL A 193 -22.04 0.17 2.39
C VAL A 193 -23.40 -0.53 2.36
N ASP A 194 -24.30 -0.06 1.49
CA ASP A 194 -25.57 -0.73 1.22
C ASP A 194 -25.33 -2.07 0.51
N ASP A 195 -26.01 -3.13 0.96
CA ASP A 195 -25.89 -4.49 0.40
C ASP A 195 -24.44 -4.98 0.24
N PRO A 196 -23.67 -5.12 1.35
CA PRO A 196 -22.25 -5.44 1.31
C PRO A 196 -21.93 -6.79 0.66
N GLN A 197 -22.89 -7.72 0.63
CA GLN A 197 -22.78 -9.03 -0.05
C GLN A 197 -22.58 -8.92 -1.56
N ILE A 198 -23.00 -7.80 -2.17
CA ILE A 198 -22.93 -7.58 -3.61
C ILE A 198 -21.91 -6.49 -3.91
N ALA A 199 -21.97 -5.37 -3.18
CA ALA A 199 -21.14 -4.20 -3.46
C ALA A 199 -19.64 -4.46 -3.23
N LEU A 200 -19.27 -5.05 -2.08
CA LEU A 200 -17.87 -5.31 -1.74
C LEU A 200 -17.17 -6.25 -2.73
N PRO A 201 -17.70 -7.45 -3.05
CA PRO A 201 -17.04 -8.34 -4.00
C PRO A 201 -16.97 -7.75 -5.41
N LEU A 202 -17.98 -6.96 -5.81
CA LEU A 202 -17.98 -6.31 -7.11
C LEU A 202 -16.87 -5.24 -7.20
N VAL A 203 -16.76 -4.38 -6.19
CA VAL A 203 -15.70 -3.35 -6.13
C VAL A 203 -14.33 -4.01 -6.10
N GLN A 204 -14.13 -5.05 -5.29
CA GLN A 204 -12.84 -5.73 -5.18
C GLN A 204 -12.43 -6.40 -6.52
N ARG A 205 -13.37 -7.01 -7.24
CA ARG A 205 -13.12 -7.58 -8.58
C ARG A 205 -12.85 -6.51 -9.63
N GLN A 206 -13.56 -5.38 -9.59
CA GLN A 206 -13.33 -4.26 -10.50
C GLN A 206 -11.97 -3.60 -10.27
N ALA A 207 -11.57 -3.40 -9.00
CA ALA A 207 -10.28 -2.84 -8.65
C ALA A 207 -9.09 -3.68 -9.18
N MET A 208 -9.29 -4.99 -9.33
CA MET A 208 -8.29 -5.91 -9.87
C MET A 208 -8.41 -6.16 -11.38
N ARG A 209 -9.47 -5.67 -12.01
CA ARG A 209 -9.68 -5.88 -13.44
C ARG A 209 -8.73 -4.96 -14.20
N ILE A 210 -7.68 -5.56 -14.75
CA ILE A 210 -6.77 -4.88 -15.66
C ILE A 210 -7.49 -4.79 -17.02
N GLU A 211 -8.17 -3.68 -17.26
CA GLU A 211 -8.67 -3.30 -18.60
C GLU A 211 -7.61 -2.50 -19.38
#